data_AF-A9KQF5-F1
#
_entry.id   AF-A9KQF5-F1
#
_cell.length_a   1.000
_cell.length_b   1.000
_cell.length_c   1.000
_cell.angle_alpha   90.00
_cell.angle_beta   90.00
_cell.angle_gamma   90.00
#
_symmetry.space_group_name_H-M   'P 1'
#
loop_
_entity.id
_entity.type
_entity.pdbx_description
1 polymer ?
#
loop_
_entity_poly.entity_id
_entity_poly.type
_entity_poly.pdbx_seq_one_letter_code
_entity_poly.pdbx_strand_id
1 'polypeptide(L)'
;MIVNIIMLISMLPILPIIYYLMINEAEPKKNIVLGVTLPAEQLDNSTVLQIIARYKKELRIWTVCLLPVLILPFFIKSFAIGFSIQMLWVLIVAMLSFYPFAKYNMQLSKLKKDREWGVTYTNTVVVDMKAAREIQVRGLTIWYL
;
A
#
# COMPACT_ATOMS: atom_id res chain seq x y z
N MET A 1 -15.10 -19.88 26.36
CA MET A 1 -13.70 -20.19 26.00
C MET A 1 -13.55 -20.62 24.55
N ILE A 2 -14.24 -21.67 24.08
CA ILE A 2 -14.15 -22.15 22.68
C ILE A 2 -14.41 -21.02 21.66
N VAL A 3 -15.47 -20.24 21.85
CA VAL A 3 -15.81 -19.11 20.95
C VAL A 3 -14.68 -18.08 20.87
N ASN A 4 -14.08 -17.69 22.00
CA ASN A 4 -12.96 -16.73 22.03
C ASN A 4 -11.71 -17.27 21.30
N ILE A 5 -11.47 -18.59 21.38
CA ILE A 5 -10.36 -19.25 20.67
C ILE A 5 -10.62 -19.20 19.16
N ILE A 6 -11.83 -19.55 18.72
CA ILE A 6 -12.21 -19.51 17.30
C ILE A 6 -12.07 -18.09 16.75
N MET A 7 -12.55 -17.09 17.49
CA MET A 7 -12.40 -15.68 17.11
C MET A 7 -10.95 -15.26 16.99
N LEU A 8 -10.10 -15.60 17.96
CA LEU A 8 -8.67 -15.26 17.92
C LEU A 8 -7.97 -15.90 16.72
N ILE A 9 -8.24 -17.18 16.45
CA ILE A 9 -7.68 -17.89 15.28
C ILE A 9 -8.15 -17.25 13.97
N SER A 10 -9.41 -16.84 13.89
CA SER A 10 -9.96 -16.21 12.68
C SER A 10 -9.37 -14.83 12.38
N MET A 11 -8.96 -14.09 13.41
CA MET A 11 -8.41 -12.73 13.29
C MET A 11 -6.88 -12.72 13.20
N LEU A 12 -6.22 -13.77 13.67
CA LEU A 12 -4.76 -13.96 13.56
C LEU A 12 -4.20 -13.77 12.14
N PRO A 13 -4.80 -14.30 11.05
CA PRO A 13 -4.26 -14.15 9.69
C PRO A 13 -4.34 -12.72 9.15
N ILE A 14 -5.15 -11.82 9.72
CA ILE A 14 -5.25 -10.44 9.25
C ILE A 14 -3.90 -9.72 9.33
N LEU A 15 -3.15 -9.96 10.41
CA LEU A 15 -1.86 -9.34 10.65
C LEU A 15 -0.80 -9.71 9.59
N PRO A 16 -0.53 -11.00 9.31
CA PRO A 16 0.38 -11.36 8.24
C PRO A 16 -0.14 -10.93 6.87
N ILE A 17 -1.45 -10.98 6.60
CA ILE A 17 -2.01 -10.51 5.32
C ILE A 17 -1.67 -9.03 5.09
N ILE A 18 -1.93 -8.16 6.07
CA ILE A 18 -1.63 -6.72 5.96
C ILE A 18 -0.12 -6.49 5.86
N TYR A 19 0.69 -7.19 6.65
CA TYR A 19 2.14 -7.10 6.58
C TYR A 19 2.69 -7.48 5.19
N TYR A 20 2.23 -8.61 4.63
CA TYR A 20 2.64 -9.06 3.31
C TYR A 20 2.16 -8.13 2.20
N LEU A 21 0.95 -7.60 2.32
CA LEU A 21 0.42 -6.61 1.37
C LEU A 21 1.30 -5.35 1.35
N MET A 22 1.67 -4.85 2.54
CA MET A 22 2.49 -3.64 2.69
C MET A 22 3.96 -3.85 2.26
N ILE A 23 4.57 -5.01 2.57
CA ILE A 23 5.96 -5.28 2.16
C ILE A 23 6.09 -5.50 0.66
N ASN A 24 5.05 -6.05 0.03
CA ASN A 24 4.95 -6.27 -1.40
C ASN A 24 4.89 -4.96 -2.19
N GLU A 25 4.34 -3.89 -1.61
CA GLU A 25 4.39 -2.52 -2.17
C GLU A 25 5.78 -1.87 -2.05
N ALA A 26 6.63 -2.37 -1.16
CA ALA A 26 8.01 -1.92 -1.01
C ALA A 26 8.98 -2.62 -1.96
N GLU A 27 8.53 -3.63 -2.69
CA GLU A 27 9.32 -4.28 -3.73
C GLU A 27 9.15 -3.54 -5.05
N PRO A 28 10.25 -3.29 -5.78
CA PRO A 28 10.19 -2.57 -7.05
C PRO A 28 9.40 -3.38 -8.08
N LYS A 29 8.23 -2.87 -8.47
CA LYS A 29 7.40 -3.46 -9.54
C LYS A 29 7.25 -2.45 -10.66
N LYS A 30 7.75 -2.78 -11.85
CA LYS A 30 7.69 -1.90 -13.03
C LYS A 30 8.22 -0.48 -12.74
N ASN A 31 9.32 -0.39 -11.99
CA ASN A 31 9.95 0.86 -11.56
C ASN A 31 9.11 1.71 -10.57
N ILE A 32 8.10 1.11 -9.92
CA ILE A 32 7.31 1.74 -8.86
C ILE A 32 7.70 1.10 -7.53
N VAL A 33 8.02 1.94 -6.54
CA VAL A 33 8.32 1.55 -5.16
C VAL A 33 7.55 2.46 -4.23
N LEU A 34 6.81 1.90 -3.26
CA LEU A 34 6.05 2.66 -2.25
C LEU A 34 5.15 3.75 -2.87
N GLY A 35 4.53 3.45 -4.01
CA GLY A 35 3.65 4.37 -4.73
C GLY A 35 4.37 5.46 -5.56
N VAL A 36 5.71 5.47 -5.61
CA VAL A 36 6.50 6.43 -6.39
C VAL A 36 7.16 5.73 -7.57
N THR A 37 6.91 6.23 -8.78
CA THR A 37 7.66 5.82 -9.98
C THR A 37 9.03 6.49 -9.96
N LEU A 38 10.06 5.67 -9.89
CA LEU A 38 11.48 6.05 -9.98
C LEU A 38 12.05 5.51 -11.29
N PRO A 39 13.06 6.14 -11.91
CA PRO A 39 13.72 5.53 -13.05
C PRO A 39 14.56 4.31 -12.60
N ALA A 40 14.73 3.34 -13.50
CA ALA A 40 15.26 2.02 -13.16
C ALA A 40 16.68 2.06 -12.57
N GLU A 41 17.50 3.00 -13.06
CA GLU A 41 18.90 3.22 -12.63
C GLU A 41 19.01 3.69 -11.17
N GLN A 42 17.95 4.29 -10.62
CA GLN A 42 17.93 4.88 -9.29
C GLN A 42 17.24 3.98 -8.25
N LEU A 43 16.65 2.85 -8.67
CA LEU A 43 16.09 1.84 -7.76
C LEU A 43 17.18 1.23 -6.88
N ASP A 44 18.37 1.00 -7.43
CA ASP A 44 19.54 0.47 -6.72
C ASP A 44 20.35 1.56 -5.98
N ASN A 45 19.87 2.80 -5.99
CA ASN A 45 20.54 3.87 -5.28
C ASN A 45 20.56 3.58 -3.77
N SER A 46 21.74 3.70 -3.16
CA SER A 46 21.95 3.45 -1.72
C SER A 46 20.99 4.24 -0.83
N THR A 47 20.55 5.43 -1.25
CA THR A 47 19.60 6.26 -0.51
C THR A 47 18.19 5.66 -0.54
N VAL A 48 17.74 5.16 -1.71
CA VAL A 48 16.42 4.54 -1.88
C VAL A 48 16.36 3.22 -1.12
N LEU A 49 17.40 2.39 -1.22
CA LEU A 49 17.51 1.12 -0.49
C LEU A 49 17.49 1.33 1.03
N GLN A 50 18.16 2.36 1.55
CA GLN A 50 18.09 2.71 2.97
C GLN A 50 16.69 3.11 3.42
N ILE A 51 15.96 3.86 2.59
CA ILE A 51 14.57 4.25 2.87
C ILE A 51 13.68 3.01 2.93
N ILE A 52 13.80 2.11 1.95
CA ILE A 52 13.05 0.84 1.91
C ILE A 52 13.38 -0.03 3.13
N ALA A 53 14.65 -0.14 3.51
CA ALA A 53 15.08 -0.92 4.67
C ALA A 53 14.48 -0.38 5.98
N ARG A 54 14.46 0.96 6.15
CA ARG A 54 13.83 1.61 7.31
C ARG A 54 12.32 1.40 7.33
N TYR A 55 11.65 1.49 6.18
CA TYR A 55 10.22 1.16 6.04
C TYR A 55 9.94 -0.28 6.48
N LYS A 56 10.67 -1.27 5.95
CA LYS A 56 10.52 -2.69 6.31
C LYS A 56 10.74 -2.93 7.81
N LYS A 57 11.71 -2.23 8.41
CA LYS A 57 11.99 -2.30 9.85
C LYS A 57 10.85 -1.70 10.68
N GLU A 58 10.37 -0.49 10.36
CA GLU A 58 9.23 0.13 11.04
C GLU A 58 7.98 -0.74 10.92
N LEU A 59 7.65 -1.22 9.72
CA LEU A 59 6.48 -2.07 9.48
C LEU A 59 6.52 -3.35 10.33
N ARG A 60 7.69 -3.99 10.46
CA ARG A 60 7.87 -5.15 11.33
C ARG A 60 7.65 -4.81 12.80
N ILE A 61 8.17 -3.69 13.28
CA ILE A 61 7.99 -3.24 14.67
C ILE A 61 6.50 -2.98 14.96
N TRP A 62 5.80 -2.29 14.06
CA TRP A 62 4.36 -2.05 14.18
C TRP A 62 3.56 -3.35 14.24
N THR A 63 3.88 -4.29 13.34
CA THR A 63 3.23 -5.61 13.29
C THR A 63 3.40 -6.35 14.62
N VAL A 64 4.63 -6.42 15.16
CA VAL A 64 4.89 -7.11 16.44
C VAL A 64 4.22 -6.39 17.61
N CYS A 65 4.20 -5.06 17.61
CA CYS A 65 3.59 -4.25 18.68
C CYS A 65 2.06 -4.41 18.74
N LEU A 66 1.40 -4.67 17.62
CA LEU A 66 -0.05 -4.86 17.54
C LEU A 66 -0.52 -6.27 17.93
N LEU A 67 0.38 -7.25 17.90
CA LEU A 67 0.10 -8.65 18.24
C LEU A 67 -0.42 -8.88 19.68
N PRO A 68 0.15 -8.28 20.75
CA PRO A 68 -0.38 -8.46 22.11
C PRO A 68 -1.81 -7.92 22.30
N VAL A 69 -2.20 -6.90 21.52
CA VAL A 69 -3.55 -6.30 21.61
C VAL A 69 -4.63 -7.29 21.14
N LEU A 70 -4.28 -8.21 20.23
CA LEU A 70 -5.16 -9.31 19.79
C LEU A 70 -5.50 -10.30 20.92
N ILE A 71 -4.66 -10.38 21.95
CA ILE A 71 -4.80 -11.33 23.07
C ILE A 71 -5.69 -10.76 24.17
N LEU A 72 -5.83 -9.43 24.28
CA LEU A 72 -6.62 -8.77 25.32
C LEU A 72 -8.09 -9.26 25.42
N PRO A 73 -8.82 -9.48 24.31
CA PRO A 73 -10.19 -9.99 24.34
C PRO A 73 -10.34 -11.39 24.95
N PHE A 74 -9.25 -12.17 25.03
CA PHE A 74 -9.28 -13.52 25.61
C PHE A 74 -9.63 -13.51 27.11
N PHE A 75 -9.23 -12.45 27.82
CA PHE A 75 -9.48 -12.28 29.25
C PHE A 75 -10.89 -11.77 29.57
N ILE A 76 -11.68 -11.40 28.56
CA ILE A 76 -13.01 -10.83 28.72
C ILE A 76 -14.06 -11.95 28.63
N LYS A 77 -14.94 -12.02 29.64
CA LYS A 77 -16.01 -13.04 29.71
C LYS A 77 -17.17 -12.77 28.73
N SER A 78 -17.42 -11.51 28.39
CA SER A 78 -18.51 -11.11 27.50
C SER A 78 -18.09 -11.18 26.03
N PHE A 79 -18.81 -11.98 25.24
CA PHE A 79 -18.60 -12.13 23.81
C PHE A 79 -18.75 -10.79 23.06
N ALA A 80 -19.80 -10.03 23.35
CA ALA A 80 -20.08 -8.77 22.65
C ALA A 80 -18.95 -7.75 22.84
N ILE A 81 -18.41 -7.66 24.06
CA ILE A 81 -17.31 -6.74 24.38
C ILE A 81 -16.02 -7.19 23.69
N GLY A 82 -15.70 -8.49 23.76
CA GLY A 82 -14.52 -9.04 23.08
C GLY A 82 -14.56 -8.85 21.56
N PHE A 83 -15.72 -9.07 20.94
CA PHE A 83 -15.92 -8.86 19.51
C PHE A 83 -15.75 -7.39 19.09
N SER A 84 -16.35 -6.45 19.83
CA SER A 84 -16.20 -5.02 19.56
C SER A 84 -14.74 -4.57 19.66
N ILE A 85 -13.99 -5.09 20.63
CA ILE A 85 -12.54 -4.79 20.76
C ILE A 85 -11.76 -5.35 19.58
N GLN A 86 -12.07 -6.56 19.11
CA GLN A 86 -11.42 -7.13 17.92
C GLN A 86 -11.73 -6.32 16.65
N MET A 87 -12.97 -5.87 16.47
CA MET A 87 -13.34 -5.01 15.35
C MET A 87 -12.61 -3.67 15.39
N LEU A 88 -12.55 -3.04 16.57
CA LEU A 88 -11.80 -1.79 16.75
C LEU A 88 -10.31 -2.02 16.49
N TRP A 89 -9.77 -3.16 16.92
CA TRP A 89 -8.38 -3.53 16.67
C TRP A 89 -8.09 -3.65 15.17
N VAL A 90 -8.94 -4.29 14.37
CA VAL A 90 -8.77 -4.38 12.90
C VAL A 90 -8.71 -2.97 12.28
N LEU A 91 -9.58 -2.05 12.70
CA LEU A 91 -9.55 -0.66 12.24
C LEU A 91 -8.22 0.03 12.60
N ILE A 92 -7.75 -0.17 13.83
CA ILE A 92 -6.47 0.37 14.31
C ILE A 92 -5.30 -0.21 13.49
N VAL A 93 -5.28 -1.52 13.25
CA VAL A 93 -4.23 -2.17 12.43
C VAL A 93 -4.23 -1.60 11.02
N ALA A 94 -5.41 -1.45 10.41
CA ALA A 94 -5.53 -0.86 9.09
C ALA A 94 -4.96 0.56 9.07
N MET A 95 -5.45 1.45 9.94
CA MET A 95 -4.99 2.85 9.99
C MET A 95 -3.50 2.99 10.30
N LEU A 96 -2.99 2.27 11.29
CA LEU A 96 -1.58 2.33 11.68
C LEU A 96 -0.65 1.77 10.62
N SER A 97 -1.09 0.79 9.82
CA SER A 97 -0.29 0.25 8.72
C SER A 97 -0.14 1.23 7.55
N PHE A 98 -1.13 2.10 7.33
CA PHE A 98 -1.04 3.16 6.31
C PHE A 98 -0.13 4.32 6.72
N TYR A 99 0.05 4.58 8.02
CA TYR A 99 0.91 5.66 8.50
C TYR A 99 2.37 5.57 8.03
N PRO A 100 3.11 4.45 8.23
CA PRO A 100 4.46 4.31 7.71
C PRO A 100 4.47 4.40 6.18
N PHE A 101 3.50 3.79 5.50
CA PHE A 101 3.40 3.88 4.05
C PHE A 101 3.34 5.33 3.56
N ALA A 102 2.45 6.17 4.13
CA ALA A 102 2.34 7.57 3.78
C ALA A 102 3.63 8.36 4.08
N LYS A 103 4.23 8.14 5.26
CA LYS A 103 5.48 8.78 5.68
C LYS A 103 6.63 8.51 4.70
N TYR A 104 6.79 7.26 4.28
CA TYR A 104 7.90 6.85 3.41
C TYR A 104 7.64 7.16 1.93
N ASN A 105 6.37 7.11 1.48
CA ASN A 105 5.96 7.62 0.18
C ASN A 105 6.28 9.13 0.04
N MET A 106 5.96 9.93 1.06
CA MET A 106 6.30 11.35 1.06
C MET A 106 7.82 11.60 1.03
N GLN A 107 8.62 10.79 1.74
CA GLN A 107 10.08 10.91 1.71
C GLN A 107 10.65 10.59 0.32
N LEU A 108 10.19 9.51 -0.33
CA LEU A 108 10.59 9.19 -1.70
C LEU A 108 10.13 10.23 -2.70
N SER A 109 8.92 10.77 -2.53
CA SER A 109 8.39 11.86 -3.36
C SER A 109 9.22 13.14 -3.24
N LYS A 110 9.71 13.47 -2.03
CA LYS A 110 10.64 14.59 -1.82
C LYS A 110 12.00 14.32 -2.47
N LEU A 111 12.58 13.15 -2.22
CA LEU A 111 13.86 12.74 -2.82
C LEU A 111 13.81 12.78 -4.36
N LYS A 112 12.68 12.35 -4.95
CA LYS A 112 12.43 12.43 -6.39
C LYS A 112 12.46 13.86 -6.90
N LYS A 113 11.86 14.82 -6.18
CA LYS A 113 11.85 16.24 -6.54
C LYS A 113 13.25 16.85 -6.39
N ASP A 114 13.92 16.58 -5.27
CA ASP A 114 15.22 17.17 -4.94
C ASP A 114 16.33 16.74 -5.92
N ARG A 115 16.20 15.54 -6.49
CA ARG A 115 17.17 15.00 -7.47
C ARG A 115 16.70 15.06 -8.92
N GLU A 116 15.58 15.74 -9.16
CA GLU A 116 14.98 15.86 -10.50
C GLU A 116 14.80 14.51 -11.21
N TRP A 117 14.44 13.47 -10.46
CA TRP A 117 14.21 12.12 -10.98
C TRP A 117 12.86 12.04 -11.73
N GLY A 118 12.68 12.94 -12.69
CA GLY A 118 11.63 12.89 -13.68
C GLY A 118 11.84 11.66 -14.55
N VAL A 119 10.78 10.88 -14.74
CA VAL A 119 10.77 9.87 -15.79
C VAL A 119 10.57 10.64 -17.08
N THR A 120 11.64 10.85 -17.84
CA THR A 120 11.52 11.31 -19.23
C THR A 120 10.78 10.20 -19.98
N TYR A 121 9.51 10.41 -20.27
CA TYR A 121 8.75 9.49 -21.10
C TYR A 121 9.28 9.62 -22.53
N THR A 122 10.30 8.82 -22.88
CA THR A 122 10.91 8.77 -24.22
C THR A 122 9.89 8.45 -25.33
N ASN A 123 8.68 8.03 -24.98
CA ASN A 123 7.54 7.81 -25.89
C ASN A 123 6.27 8.56 -25.43
N THR A 124 6.37 9.86 -25.10
CA THR A 124 5.15 10.67 -25.02
C THR A 124 4.66 10.98 -26.44
N VAL A 125 3.85 10.07 -27.00
CA VAL A 125 3.03 10.41 -28.16
C VAL A 125 1.96 11.38 -27.68
N VAL A 126 2.19 12.67 -27.89
CA VAL A 126 1.18 13.69 -27.68
C VAL A 126 0.13 13.49 -28.78
N VAL A 127 -0.91 12.71 -28.47
CA VAL A 127 -2.05 12.56 -29.37
C VAL A 127 -2.89 13.82 -29.25
N ASP A 128 -2.92 14.61 -30.31
CA ASP A 128 -3.81 15.76 -30.39
C ASP A 128 -5.27 15.26 -30.35
N MET A 129 -5.97 15.58 -29.26
CA MET A 129 -7.35 15.15 -29.05
C MET A 129 -8.31 15.71 -30.11
N LYS A 130 -7.93 16.78 -30.84
CA LYS A 130 -8.75 17.31 -31.95
C LYS A 130 -8.76 16.35 -33.14
N ALA A 131 -7.61 15.79 -33.51
CA ALA A 131 -7.49 14.84 -34.62
C ALA A 131 -8.18 13.50 -34.31
N ALA A 132 -8.11 13.02 -33.06
CA ALA A 132 -8.80 11.81 -32.63
C ALA A 132 -10.34 11.94 -32.69
N ARG A 133 -10.87 13.14 -32.39
CA ARG A 133 -12.31 13.41 -32.46
C ARG A 133 -12.85 13.31 -33.89
N GLU A 134 -12.14 13.86 -34.88
CA GLU A 134 -12.56 13.81 -36.29
C GLU A 134 -12.60 12.39 -36.86
N ILE A 135 -11.66 11.53 -36.47
CA ILE A 135 -11.62 10.12 -36.88
C ILE A 135 -12.81 9.34 -36.27
N GLN A 136 -13.16 9.64 -35.02
CA GLN A 136 -14.28 8.98 -34.33
C GLN A 136 -15.64 9.30 -34.98
N VAL A 137 -15.87 10.55 -35.42
CA VAL A 137 -17.15 10.91 -36.08
C VAL A 137 -17.29 10.21 -37.44
N ARG A 138 -16.17 9.97 -38.14
CA ARG A 138 -16.16 9.37 -39.48
C ARG A 138 -16.41 7.86 -39.48
N GLY A 139 -16.16 7.18 -38.36
CA GLY A 139 -16.41 5.73 -38.20
C GLY A 139 -17.82 5.37 -37.71
N LEU A 140 -18.58 6.32 -37.17
CA LEU A 140 -19.90 6.09 -36.58
C LEU A 140 -21.07 6.17 -37.58
N THR A 141 -20.82 6.62 -38.81
CA THR A 141 -21.88 6.89 -39.80
C THR A 141 -22.30 5.68 -40.65
N ILE A 142 -21.55 4.58 -40.67
CA ILE A 142 -21.81 3.48 -41.62
C ILE A 142 -22.65 2.34 -41.01
N TRP A 143 -22.81 2.30 -39.68
CA TRP A 143 -23.47 1.17 -38.99
C TRP A 143 -24.71 1.54 -38.16
N TYR A 144 -25.06 2.82 -38.05
CA TYR A 144 -26.17 3.31 -37.22
C TYR A 144 -27.22 4.12 -38.01
N LEU A 145 -27.34 3.88 -39.32
CA LEU A 145 -28.40 4.47 -40.16
C LEU A 145 -29.12 3.40 -40.97
#